data_AF-A0A2E9LIN3-F1
#
_entry.id   AF-A0A2E9LIN3-F1
#
_cell.length_a   1.000
_cell.length_b   1.000
_cell.length_c   1.000
_cell.angle_alpha   90.00
_cell.angle_beta   90.00
_cell.angle_gamma   90.00
#
_symmetry.space_group_name_H-M   'P 1'
#
loop_
_entity.id
_entity.type
_entity.pdbx_description
1 polymer ?
#
loop_
_entity_poly.entity_id
_entity_poly.type
_entity_poly.pdbx_seq_one_letter_code
_entity_poly.pdbx_strand_id
1 'polypeptide(L)'
;MDKGGTTIDAGSVEFAMSYRKELMDDQGLCVQVYSVIDGTDTEILRFDCFDQAPHYHYGPENHNIRLFMDKTTAGNPLGWTLNNINNNLPSMVRRSGYEALADSLESKPVAKAKLDELEATSRKMSREDRRFVHHTMPEMLDGDMVEAGNIRFGLEYRHLPQINDEGMAIHVLSDVAGEEVELLAFDCFQGAPHYHYGPRNEDVRIYWDVTTSGETLRWTLDQFKAGNLRSMISRAGYPTIANAVDEKLVQELMPKVEARSLELVALNNK
;
A
#
# COMPACT_ATOMS: atom_id res chain seq x y z
N MET A 1 -8.41 3.31 18.12
CA MET A 1 -8.66 2.76 16.77
C MET A 1 -9.85 1.85 16.90
N ASP A 2 -10.74 1.78 15.91
CA ASP A 2 -11.90 0.91 16.03
C ASP A 2 -11.49 -0.57 16.02
N LYS A 3 -12.21 -1.38 16.79
CA LYS A 3 -12.04 -2.83 16.83
C LYS A 3 -12.39 -3.44 15.46
N GLY A 4 -11.55 -4.36 15.00
CA GLY A 4 -11.75 -5.05 13.73
C GLY A 4 -13.04 -5.86 13.70
N GLY A 5 -13.73 -5.86 12.55
CA GLY A 5 -15.03 -6.49 12.39
C GLY A 5 -15.01 -8.02 12.30
N THR A 6 -13.84 -8.63 12.07
CA THR A 6 -13.68 -10.09 12.08
C THR A 6 -13.03 -10.51 13.39
N THR A 7 -13.78 -11.22 14.25
CA THR A 7 -13.29 -11.59 15.58
C THR A 7 -13.23 -13.10 15.81
N ILE A 8 -12.34 -13.52 16.71
CA ILE A 8 -12.16 -14.89 17.17
C ILE A 8 -12.05 -14.85 18.69
N ASP A 9 -13.08 -15.36 19.38
CA ASP A 9 -13.02 -15.63 20.82
C ASP A 9 -12.02 -16.75 21.09
N ALA A 10 -10.99 -16.42 21.89
CA ALA A 10 -9.89 -17.30 22.27
C ALA A 10 -9.83 -17.50 23.80
N GLY A 11 -10.90 -17.19 24.52
CA GLY A 11 -11.03 -17.37 25.97
C GLY A 11 -10.62 -16.10 26.73
N SER A 12 -9.42 -16.06 27.29
CA SER A 12 -8.95 -14.90 28.06
C SER A 12 -8.73 -13.65 27.19
N VAL A 13 -8.61 -13.84 25.88
CA VAL A 13 -8.49 -12.77 24.89
C VAL A 13 -9.41 -13.04 23.71
N GLU A 14 -9.76 -11.98 23.00
CA GLU A 14 -10.40 -12.03 21.69
C GLU A 14 -9.43 -11.44 20.65
N PHE A 15 -9.25 -12.12 19.52
CA PHE A 15 -8.55 -11.53 18.39
C PHE A 15 -9.53 -10.79 17.51
N ALA A 16 -9.19 -9.57 17.10
CA ALA A 16 -9.97 -8.80 16.13
C ALA A 16 -9.09 -8.42 14.94
N MET A 17 -9.64 -8.47 13.73
CA MET A 17 -8.91 -8.22 12.49
C MET A 17 -9.68 -7.26 11.60
N SER A 18 -8.94 -6.37 10.94
CA SER A 18 -9.46 -5.54 9.85
C SER A 18 -8.38 -5.25 8.82
N TYR A 19 -8.73 -5.37 7.54
CA TYR A 19 -7.83 -4.93 6.47
C TYR A 19 -8.02 -3.43 6.22
N ARG A 20 -6.91 -2.69 6.13
CA ARG A 20 -6.89 -1.24 5.98
C ARG A 20 -6.44 -0.90 4.56
N LYS A 21 -7.30 -0.23 3.79
CA LYS A 21 -7.06 0.10 2.36
C LYS A 21 -6.75 1.58 2.10
N GLU A 22 -7.03 2.46 3.06
CA GLU A 22 -7.00 3.93 2.88
C GLU A 22 -6.01 4.61 3.85
N LEU A 23 -4.86 4.01 4.10
CA LEU A 23 -3.83 4.57 4.97
C LEU A 23 -2.81 5.38 4.15
N MET A 24 -3.25 6.44 3.48
CA MET A 24 -2.38 7.27 2.61
C MET A 24 -1.62 6.42 1.56
N ASP A 25 -0.30 6.30 1.71
CA ASP A 25 0.61 5.54 0.84
C ASP A 25 0.78 4.07 1.28
N ASP A 26 -0.02 3.62 2.24
CA ASP A 26 0.08 2.31 2.88
C ASP A 26 -1.25 1.54 2.90
N GLN A 27 -1.15 0.22 3.11
CA GLN A 27 -2.27 -0.69 3.33
C GLN A 27 -1.80 -1.93 4.10
N GLY A 28 -2.74 -2.67 4.68
CA GLY A 28 -2.42 -3.97 5.25
C GLY A 28 -3.39 -4.44 6.32
N LEU A 29 -3.10 -5.61 6.87
CA LEU A 29 -3.94 -6.22 7.89
C LEU A 29 -3.57 -5.66 9.28
N CYS A 30 -4.56 -5.17 10.00
CA CYS A 30 -4.46 -4.90 11.41
C CYS A 30 -4.95 -6.12 12.20
N VAL A 31 -4.13 -6.61 13.13
CA VAL A 31 -4.47 -7.69 14.07
C VAL A 31 -4.42 -7.11 15.48
N GLN A 32 -5.53 -7.20 16.19
CA GLN A 32 -5.69 -6.65 17.53
C GLN A 32 -5.96 -7.78 18.53
N VAL A 33 -5.51 -7.60 19.77
CA VAL A 33 -5.80 -8.49 20.89
C VAL A 33 -6.59 -7.69 21.91
N TYR A 34 -7.80 -8.13 22.19
CA TYR A 34 -8.72 -7.53 23.16
C TYR A 34 -8.90 -8.43 24.38
N SER A 35 -9.24 -7.82 25.51
CA SER A 35 -9.74 -8.52 26.70
C SER A 35 -10.62 -7.60 27.51
N VAL A 36 -11.45 -8.15 28.39
CA VAL A 36 -12.27 -7.36 29.30
C VAL A 36 -11.46 -7.03 30.54
N ILE A 37 -11.06 -5.76 30.68
CA ILE A 37 -10.33 -5.23 31.84
C ILE A 37 -11.28 -4.35 32.65
N ASP A 38 -11.53 -4.70 33.91
CA ASP A 38 -12.44 -3.98 34.81
C ASP A 38 -13.83 -3.70 34.19
N GLY A 39 -14.34 -4.65 33.40
CA GLY A 39 -15.64 -4.56 32.73
C GLY A 39 -15.64 -3.80 31.39
N THR A 40 -14.47 -3.34 30.92
CA THR A 40 -14.29 -2.62 29.66
C THR A 40 -13.61 -3.51 28.61
N ASP A 41 -14.13 -3.54 27.39
CA ASP A 41 -13.46 -4.20 26.26
C ASP A 41 -12.25 -3.36 25.83
N THR A 42 -11.05 -3.83 26.16
CA THR A 42 -9.81 -3.04 26.10
C THR A 42 -8.84 -3.60 25.06
N GLU A 43 -8.31 -2.71 24.21
CA GLU A 43 -7.26 -3.07 23.23
C GLU A 43 -5.90 -3.27 23.94
N ILE A 44 -5.47 -4.53 24.06
CA ILE A 44 -4.28 -4.95 24.82
C ILE A 44 -3.00 -4.87 23.97
N LEU A 45 -3.10 -5.31 22.71
CA LEU A 45 -2.03 -5.28 21.71
C LEU A 45 -2.63 -4.93 20.36
N ARG A 46 -1.85 -4.24 19.53
CA ARG A 46 -2.17 -4.05 18.11
C ARG A 46 -0.95 -4.31 17.25
N PHE A 47 -1.14 -5.01 16.15
CA PHE A 47 -0.15 -5.28 15.13
C PHE A 47 -0.67 -4.76 13.79
N ASP A 48 -0.07 -3.68 13.34
CA ASP A 48 -0.35 -3.03 12.07
C ASP A 48 0.62 -3.61 11.04
N CYS A 49 0.20 -4.71 10.39
CA CYS A 49 1.00 -5.47 9.41
C CYS A 49 0.92 -4.80 8.03
N PHE A 50 1.34 -3.53 7.97
CA PHE A 50 1.24 -2.71 6.77
C PHE A 50 2.42 -2.93 5.81
N ASP A 51 2.21 -2.58 4.54
CA ASP A 51 3.18 -2.77 3.47
C ASP A 51 4.38 -1.83 3.64
N GLN A 52 4.16 -0.54 3.90
CA GLN A 52 5.23 0.47 3.98
C GLN A 52 5.80 0.62 5.38
N ALA A 53 4.93 0.82 6.37
CA ALA A 53 5.33 1.12 7.74
C ALA A 53 4.75 0.12 8.75
N PRO A 54 5.11 -1.18 8.68
CA PRO A 54 4.62 -2.15 9.64
C PRO A 54 5.09 -1.81 11.06
N HIS A 55 4.18 -1.88 12.03
CA HIS A 55 4.46 -1.54 13.42
C HIS A 55 3.51 -2.25 14.37
N TYR A 56 3.77 -2.15 15.66
CA TYR A 56 2.92 -2.73 16.70
C TYR A 56 2.93 -1.86 17.95
N HIS A 57 1.91 -2.05 18.78
CA HIS A 57 1.65 -1.28 19.97
C HIS A 57 1.51 -2.20 21.20
N TYR A 58 2.21 -1.86 22.28
CA TYR A 58 1.94 -2.39 23.62
C TYR A 58 0.95 -1.48 24.35
N GLY A 59 -0.17 -2.05 24.77
CA GLY A 59 -1.25 -1.38 25.48
C GLY A 59 -1.72 -0.11 24.79
N PRO A 60 -2.30 -0.18 23.57
CA PRO A 60 -2.88 1.00 22.90
C PRO A 60 -3.79 1.85 23.79
N GLU A 61 -4.54 1.21 24.69
CA GLU A 61 -5.41 1.86 25.68
C GLU A 61 -4.78 1.96 27.08
N ASN A 62 -3.46 1.79 27.16
CA ASN A 62 -2.64 2.03 28.34
C ASN A 62 -1.42 2.89 27.98
N HIS A 63 -0.21 2.34 28.01
CA HIS A 63 1.03 3.10 27.75
C HIS A 63 1.22 3.51 26.29
N ASN A 64 0.53 2.85 25.36
CA ASN A 64 0.57 3.07 23.92
C ASN A 64 2.00 3.13 23.34
N ILE A 65 2.84 2.16 23.70
CA ILE A 65 4.22 2.09 23.20
C ILE A 65 4.21 1.56 21.77
N ARG A 66 4.45 2.44 20.80
CA ARG A 66 4.58 2.08 19.38
C ARG A 66 6.02 1.71 19.01
N LEU A 67 6.20 0.57 18.36
CA LEU A 67 7.49 0.13 17.82
C LEU A 67 7.34 -0.29 16.35
N PHE A 68 8.26 0.17 15.50
CA PHE A 68 8.32 -0.24 14.10
C PHE A 68 8.87 -1.66 13.97
N MET A 69 8.35 -2.41 13.00
CA MET A 69 8.95 -3.66 12.56
C MET A 69 10.00 -3.35 11.51
N ASP A 70 11.21 -3.88 11.70
CA ASP A 70 12.23 -3.82 10.66
C ASP A 70 11.86 -4.82 9.55
N LYS A 71 11.48 -4.31 8.38
CA LYS A 71 11.11 -5.14 7.21
C LYS A 71 12.21 -6.10 6.77
N THR A 72 13.49 -5.78 7.03
CA THR A 72 14.61 -6.64 6.64
C THR A 72 14.71 -7.86 7.54
N THR A 73 14.53 -7.69 8.85
CA THR A 73 14.69 -8.79 9.83
C THR A 73 13.38 -9.47 10.20
N ALA A 74 12.24 -8.78 10.13
CA ALA A 74 10.93 -9.36 10.39
C ALA A 74 10.42 -10.21 9.21
N GLY A 75 10.93 -10.00 8.01
CA GLY A 75 10.44 -10.66 6.79
C GLY A 75 9.01 -10.22 6.47
N ASN A 76 8.06 -11.15 6.54
CA ASN A 76 6.64 -10.84 6.36
C ASN A 76 6.03 -10.35 7.70
N PRO A 77 5.50 -9.11 7.80
CA PRO A 77 4.96 -8.57 9.04
C PRO A 77 3.86 -9.42 9.68
N LEU A 78 2.96 -10.00 8.87
CA LEU A 78 1.92 -10.89 9.38
C LEU A 78 2.51 -12.19 9.94
N GLY A 79 3.48 -12.79 9.25
CA GLY A 79 4.20 -13.98 9.74
C GLY A 79 4.91 -13.71 11.07
N TRP A 80 5.56 -12.54 11.19
CA TRP A 80 6.19 -12.11 12.44
C TRP A 80 5.16 -11.94 13.57
N THR A 81 4.02 -11.31 13.28
CA THR A 81 2.91 -11.12 14.24
C THR A 81 2.38 -12.46 14.74
N LEU A 82 2.03 -13.38 13.84
CA LEU A 82 1.50 -14.71 14.21
C LEU A 82 2.52 -15.50 15.04
N ASN A 83 3.80 -15.42 14.69
CA ASN A 83 4.87 -16.05 15.48
C ASN A 83 4.97 -15.47 16.91
N ASN A 84 4.79 -14.15 17.07
CA ASN A 84 4.81 -13.52 18.39
C ASN A 84 3.55 -13.83 19.20
N ILE A 85 2.38 -13.87 18.58
CA ILE A 85 1.15 -14.30 19.26
C ILE A 85 1.28 -15.75 19.73
N ASN A 86 1.87 -16.63 18.93
CA ASN A 86 2.02 -18.05 19.29
C ASN A 86 3.02 -18.27 20.44
N ASN A 87 4.12 -17.51 20.46
CA ASN A 87 5.25 -17.82 21.34
C ASN A 87 5.46 -16.81 22.49
N ASN A 88 4.99 -15.58 22.34
CA ASN A 88 5.35 -14.46 23.23
C ASN A 88 4.13 -13.74 23.82
N LEU A 89 2.90 -14.16 23.52
CA LEU A 89 1.68 -13.44 23.89
C LEU A 89 1.62 -13.05 25.38
N PRO A 90 1.83 -13.95 26.37
CA PRO A 90 1.77 -13.55 27.78
C PRO A 90 2.82 -12.50 28.15
N SER A 91 4.05 -12.63 27.64
CA SER A 91 5.12 -11.66 27.87
C SER A 91 4.79 -10.30 27.26
N MET A 92 4.17 -10.30 26.08
CA MET A 92 3.74 -9.07 25.42
C MET A 92 2.61 -8.39 26.18
N VAL A 93 1.61 -9.16 26.63
CA VAL A 93 0.50 -8.66 27.48
C VAL A 93 1.04 -8.08 28.79
N ARG A 94 2.01 -8.74 29.43
CA ARG A 94 2.65 -8.22 30.64
C ARG A 94 3.36 -6.89 30.35
N ARG A 95 4.08 -6.78 29.23
CA ARG A 95 4.70 -5.52 28.80
C ARG A 95 3.68 -4.41 28.48
N SER A 96 2.48 -4.76 28.07
CA SER A 96 1.35 -3.83 27.93
C SER A 96 0.78 -3.34 29.26
N GLY A 97 1.23 -3.88 30.40
CA GLY A 97 0.81 -3.49 31.75
C GLY A 97 -0.43 -4.23 32.27
N TYR A 98 -0.65 -5.46 31.79
CA TYR A 98 -1.80 -6.30 32.21
C TYR A 98 -1.32 -7.62 32.82
N GLU A 99 -0.68 -7.56 33.98
CA GLU A 99 -0.04 -8.69 34.67
C GLU A 99 -1.03 -9.83 34.94
N ALA A 100 -2.21 -9.53 35.49
CA ALA A 100 -3.21 -10.54 35.81
C ALA A 100 -3.72 -11.30 34.56
N LEU A 101 -3.85 -10.60 33.43
CA LEU A 101 -4.21 -11.23 32.16
C LEU A 101 -3.08 -12.11 31.63
N ALA A 102 -1.83 -11.65 31.75
CA ALA A 102 -0.66 -12.44 31.37
C ALA A 102 -0.56 -13.74 32.19
N ASP A 103 -0.75 -13.68 33.50
CA ASP A 103 -0.76 -14.84 34.38
C ASP A 103 -1.88 -15.83 34.01
N SER A 104 -3.07 -15.30 33.66
CA SER A 104 -4.18 -16.11 33.15
C SER A 104 -3.80 -16.85 31.86
N LEU A 105 -3.17 -16.17 30.89
CA LEU A 105 -2.71 -16.78 29.64
C LEU A 105 -1.57 -17.79 29.82
N GLU A 106 -0.73 -17.63 30.84
CA GLU A 106 0.29 -18.65 31.20
C GLU A 106 -0.37 -19.89 31.79
N SER A 107 -1.35 -19.71 32.67
CA SER A 107 -2.07 -20.82 33.31
C SER A 107 -2.99 -21.58 32.34
N LYS A 108 -3.60 -20.85 31.40
CA LYS A 108 -4.52 -21.36 30.38
C LYS A 108 -4.21 -20.71 29.04
N PRO A 109 -3.21 -21.24 28.32
CA PRO A 109 -2.85 -20.74 27.00
C PRO A 109 -4.02 -20.79 26.02
N VAL A 110 -3.99 -19.92 25.02
CA VAL A 110 -4.93 -19.96 23.90
C VAL A 110 -4.88 -21.35 23.24
N ALA A 111 -6.06 -21.93 23.00
CA ALA A 111 -6.15 -23.24 22.37
C ALA A 111 -5.51 -23.20 20.97
N LYS A 112 -4.73 -24.24 20.63
CA LYS A 112 -4.05 -24.34 19.32
C LYS A 112 -5.00 -24.15 18.13
N ALA A 113 -6.20 -24.72 18.22
CA ALA A 113 -7.23 -24.57 17.18
C ALA A 113 -7.63 -23.11 16.93
N LYS A 114 -7.62 -22.25 17.96
CA LYS A 114 -7.90 -20.82 17.83
C LYS A 114 -6.74 -20.04 17.23
N LEU A 115 -5.50 -20.43 17.51
CA LEU A 115 -4.32 -19.88 16.84
C LEU A 115 -4.30 -20.27 15.35
N ASP A 116 -4.70 -21.50 15.03
CA ASP A 116 -4.83 -21.95 13.63
C ASP A 116 -5.94 -21.21 12.88
N GLU A 117 -7.08 -20.98 13.54
CA GLU A 117 -8.18 -20.17 13.02
C GLU A 117 -7.73 -18.72 12.75
N LEU A 118 -6.98 -18.11 13.68
CA LEU A 118 -6.40 -16.78 13.54
C LEU A 118 -5.45 -16.72 12.34
N GLU A 119 -4.52 -17.67 12.23
CA GLU A 119 -3.56 -17.71 11.13
C GLU A 119 -4.26 -17.87 9.77
N ALA A 120 -5.17 -18.85 9.65
CA ALA A 120 -5.89 -19.09 8.41
C ALA A 120 -6.72 -17.86 7.99
N THR A 121 -7.44 -17.25 8.93
CA THR A 121 -8.27 -16.07 8.69
C THR A 121 -7.43 -14.87 8.32
N SER A 122 -6.37 -14.59 9.08
CA SER A 122 -5.48 -13.46 8.81
C SER A 122 -4.80 -13.57 7.44
N ARG A 123 -4.29 -14.77 7.08
CA ARG A 123 -3.66 -15.00 5.77
C ARG A 123 -4.66 -14.89 4.62
N LYS A 124 -5.91 -15.29 4.83
CA LYS A 124 -6.99 -15.13 3.86
C LYS A 124 -7.28 -13.64 3.64
N MET A 125 -7.56 -12.90 4.70
CA MET A 125 -7.84 -11.45 4.63
C MET A 125 -6.67 -10.70 4.00
N SER A 126 -5.44 -10.98 4.42
CA SER A 126 -4.25 -10.31 3.86
C SER A 126 -4.07 -10.52 2.35
N ARG A 127 -4.61 -11.62 1.79
CA ARG A 127 -4.57 -11.91 0.35
C ARG A 127 -5.78 -11.34 -0.38
N GLU A 128 -6.98 -11.58 0.13
CA GLU A 128 -8.24 -11.29 -0.57
C GLU A 128 -8.64 -9.80 -0.46
N ASP A 129 -8.28 -9.15 0.65
CA ASP A 129 -8.66 -7.76 0.87
C ASP A 129 -7.62 -6.76 0.35
N ARG A 130 -6.45 -7.22 -0.08
CA ARG A 130 -5.40 -6.36 -0.63
C ARG A 130 -5.94 -5.54 -1.80
N ARG A 131 -5.69 -4.23 -1.75
CA ARG A 131 -6.09 -3.30 -2.80
C ARG A 131 -5.06 -3.33 -3.92
N PHE A 132 -5.57 -3.45 -5.13
CA PHE A 132 -4.84 -3.20 -6.37
C PHE A 132 -5.64 -2.19 -7.19
N VAL A 133 -4.94 -1.38 -7.96
CA VAL A 133 -5.53 -0.43 -8.91
C VAL A 133 -5.23 -0.91 -10.32
N HIS A 134 -6.25 -0.86 -11.17
CA HIS A 134 -6.13 -1.12 -12.60
C HIS A 134 -6.80 0.01 -13.36
N HIS A 135 -6.00 0.87 -13.97
CA HIS A 135 -6.50 1.89 -14.87
C HIS A 135 -6.90 1.25 -16.21
N THR A 136 -8.14 1.49 -16.63
CA THR A 136 -8.72 0.89 -17.85
C THR A 136 -8.47 1.72 -19.11
N MET A 137 -7.74 2.84 -18.99
CA MET A 137 -7.33 3.77 -20.06
C MET A 137 -8.39 4.03 -21.17
N PRO A 138 -9.67 4.31 -20.84
CA PRO A 138 -10.77 4.26 -21.80
C PRO A 138 -10.81 5.41 -22.84
N GLU A 139 -10.21 6.55 -22.53
CA GLU A 139 -10.13 7.76 -23.37
C GLU A 139 -8.78 7.84 -24.12
N MET A 140 -7.89 6.87 -23.91
CA MET A 140 -6.61 6.78 -24.63
C MET A 140 -6.86 6.36 -26.09
N LEU A 141 -6.30 7.11 -27.05
CA LEU A 141 -6.39 6.77 -28.47
C LEU A 141 -5.19 5.91 -28.91
N ASP A 142 -5.32 5.19 -30.03
CA ASP A 142 -4.24 4.34 -30.57
C ASP A 142 -2.90 5.07 -30.75
N GLY A 143 -2.94 6.39 -31.05
CA GLY A 143 -1.76 7.24 -31.23
C GLY A 143 -1.10 7.71 -29.93
N ASP A 144 -1.73 7.45 -28.79
CA ASP A 144 -1.33 7.96 -27.48
C ASP A 144 -0.45 6.98 -26.70
N MET A 145 -0.15 5.82 -27.29
CA MET A 145 0.84 4.87 -26.78
C MET A 145 2.22 5.14 -27.39
N VAL A 146 3.24 5.29 -26.55
CA VAL A 146 4.64 5.43 -26.98
C VAL A 146 5.45 4.26 -26.44
N GLU A 147 5.84 3.34 -27.31
CA GLU A 147 6.70 2.21 -26.97
C GLU A 147 8.18 2.65 -26.89
N ALA A 148 8.83 2.32 -25.76
CA ALA A 148 10.21 2.67 -25.45
C ALA A 148 10.97 1.42 -24.97
N GLY A 149 11.12 0.43 -25.87
CA GLY A 149 11.79 -0.82 -25.57
C GLY A 149 10.91 -1.73 -24.72
N ASN A 150 11.34 -2.05 -23.51
CA ASN A 150 10.60 -2.95 -22.62
C ASN A 150 9.48 -2.26 -21.82
N ILE A 151 9.30 -0.94 -21.98
CA ILE A 151 8.21 -0.19 -21.37
C ILE A 151 7.42 0.57 -22.43
N ARG A 152 6.20 0.98 -22.07
CA ARG A 152 5.34 1.83 -22.89
C ARG A 152 4.79 2.98 -22.04
N PHE A 153 4.61 4.15 -22.64
CA PHE A 153 3.88 5.27 -22.05
C PHE A 153 2.48 5.34 -22.65
N GLY A 154 1.45 5.07 -21.84
CA GLY A 154 0.06 5.37 -22.21
C GLY A 154 -0.28 6.79 -21.78
N LEU A 155 -0.79 7.61 -22.70
CA LEU A 155 -1.10 9.01 -22.46
C LEU A 155 -2.61 9.23 -22.59
N GLU A 156 -3.25 9.72 -21.54
CA GLU A 156 -4.70 9.93 -21.54
C GLU A 156 -5.03 11.22 -20.79
N TYR A 157 -5.90 12.06 -21.33
CA TYR A 157 -6.57 13.07 -20.51
C TYR A 157 -7.86 12.43 -20.00
N ARG A 158 -8.03 12.33 -18.68
CA ARG A 158 -9.13 11.58 -18.05
C ARG A 158 -10.16 12.55 -17.49
N HIS A 159 -11.44 12.30 -17.78
CA HIS A 159 -12.55 12.96 -17.12
C HIS A 159 -13.16 12.06 -16.03
N LEU A 160 -13.20 12.55 -14.78
CA LEU A 160 -13.69 11.79 -13.63
C LEU A 160 -14.90 12.49 -12.97
N PRO A 161 -16.06 12.55 -13.66
CA PRO A 161 -17.24 13.27 -13.17
C PRO A 161 -17.76 12.74 -11.83
N GLN A 162 -17.51 11.47 -11.51
CA GLN A 162 -17.90 10.83 -10.25
C GLN A 162 -17.22 11.43 -9.01
N ILE A 163 -16.05 12.05 -9.18
CA ILE A 163 -15.32 12.75 -8.10
C ILE A 163 -15.06 14.22 -8.42
N ASN A 164 -15.68 14.74 -9.50
CA ASN A 164 -15.49 16.11 -9.98
C ASN A 164 -14.01 16.48 -10.12
N ASP A 165 -13.26 15.61 -10.81
CA ASP A 165 -11.84 15.80 -11.11
C ASP A 165 -11.55 15.45 -12.57
N GLU A 166 -10.42 15.91 -13.08
CA GLU A 166 -9.95 15.65 -14.43
C GLU A 166 -8.47 15.99 -14.57
N GLY A 167 -7.83 15.50 -15.63
CA GLY A 167 -6.48 15.94 -16.00
C GLY A 167 -5.69 14.89 -16.77
N MET A 168 -4.42 15.22 -17.02
CA MET A 168 -3.51 14.34 -17.74
C MET A 168 -3.08 13.16 -16.86
N ALA A 169 -3.20 11.94 -17.37
CA ALA A 169 -2.64 10.73 -16.79
C ALA A 169 -1.54 10.15 -17.69
N ILE A 170 -0.39 9.85 -17.10
CA ILE A 170 0.68 9.12 -17.78
C ILE A 170 0.84 7.75 -17.11
N HIS A 171 0.63 6.70 -17.90
CA HIS A 171 0.73 5.31 -17.50
C HIS A 171 2.07 4.75 -17.97
N VAL A 172 2.87 4.16 -17.08
CA VAL A 172 4.10 3.43 -17.45
C VAL A 172 3.79 1.95 -17.39
N LEU A 173 3.75 1.31 -18.56
CA LEU A 173 3.30 -0.07 -18.75
C LEU A 173 4.49 -0.98 -19.13
N SER A 174 4.39 -2.25 -18.80
CA SER A 174 5.29 -3.31 -19.30
C SER A 174 4.56 -4.65 -19.28
N ASP A 175 5.07 -5.61 -20.02
CA ASP A 175 4.58 -6.99 -19.93
C ASP A 175 5.23 -7.72 -18.74
N VAL A 176 4.41 -8.25 -17.83
CA VAL A 176 4.82 -9.08 -16.69
C VAL A 176 4.09 -10.40 -16.79
N ALA A 177 4.85 -11.49 -16.93
CA ALA A 177 4.30 -12.84 -17.10
C ALA A 177 3.27 -12.98 -18.24
N GLY A 178 3.42 -12.19 -19.31
CA GLY A 178 2.53 -12.21 -20.48
C GLY A 178 1.28 -11.34 -20.35
N GLU A 179 1.12 -10.62 -19.24
CA GLU A 179 0.04 -9.64 -19.06
C GLU A 179 0.62 -8.22 -19.06
N GLU A 180 -0.12 -7.28 -19.63
CA GLU A 180 0.20 -5.86 -19.50
C GLU A 180 -0.05 -5.41 -18.05
N VAL A 181 1.00 -4.88 -17.44
CA VAL A 181 0.98 -4.39 -16.06
C VAL A 181 1.42 -2.94 -16.03
N GLU A 182 0.59 -2.13 -15.39
CA GLU A 182 0.91 -0.76 -15.04
C GLU A 182 1.89 -0.73 -13.87
N LEU A 183 3.11 -0.26 -14.15
CA LEU A 183 4.22 -0.17 -13.21
C LEU A 183 4.13 1.11 -12.37
N LEU A 184 3.80 2.23 -13.02
CA LEU A 184 3.64 3.55 -12.43
C LEU A 184 2.44 4.24 -13.09
N ALA A 185 1.74 5.07 -12.34
CA ALA A 185 0.71 5.95 -12.86
C ALA A 185 0.95 7.37 -12.33
N PHE A 186 0.81 8.37 -13.19
CA PHE A 186 0.95 9.78 -12.83
C PHE A 186 -0.33 10.52 -13.20
N ASP A 187 -1.24 10.61 -12.23
CA ASP A 187 -2.52 11.28 -12.37
C ASP A 187 -2.36 12.77 -12.04
N CYS A 188 -1.96 13.55 -13.04
CA CYS A 188 -1.75 15.01 -12.97
C CYS A 188 -3.09 15.75 -13.04
N PHE A 189 -3.98 15.43 -12.09
CA PHE A 189 -5.34 15.93 -12.02
C PHE A 189 -5.42 17.34 -11.41
N GLN A 190 -6.51 18.05 -11.70
CA GLN A 190 -6.71 19.42 -11.23
C GLN A 190 -7.05 19.49 -9.74
N GLY A 191 -7.85 18.55 -9.24
CA GLY A 191 -8.36 18.53 -7.87
C GLY A 191 -7.44 17.80 -6.90
N ALA A 192 -7.11 16.56 -7.20
CA ALA A 192 -6.32 15.71 -6.32
C ALA A 192 -5.16 15.02 -7.07
N PRO A 193 -4.17 15.78 -7.57
CA PRO A 193 -3.08 15.19 -8.33
C PRO A 193 -2.26 14.24 -7.45
N HIS A 194 -1.97 13.05 -7.98
CA HIS A 194 -1.18 12.03 -7.30
C HIS A 194 -0.49 11.10 -8.29
N TYR A 195 0.44 10.30 -7.77
CA TYR A 195 1.09 9.26 -8.54
C TYR A 195 1.22 7.98 -7.72
N HIS A 196 1.35 6.88 -8.43
CA HIS A 196 1.37 5.53 -7.89
C HIS A 196 2.70 4.85 -8.18
N TYR A 197 3.28 4.22 -7.16
CA TYR A 197 4.26 3.15 -7.36
C TYR A 197 3.54 1.80 -7.29
N GLY A 198 3.61 1.05 -8.40
CA GLY A 198 3.00 -0.26 -8.50
C GLY A 198 1.49 -0.24 -8.22
N PRO A 199 0.65 0.36 -9.08
CA PRO A 199 -0.82 0.19 -8.99
C PRO A 199 -1.22 -1.29 -8.84
N ARG A 200 -0.46 -2.18 -9.50
CA ARG A 200 -0.60 -3.64 -9.44
C ARG A 200 0.33 -4.31 -8.42
N ASN A 201 1.08 -3.54 -7.63
CA ASN A 201 2.00 -4.00 -6.59
C ASN A 201 2.10 -3.00 -5.40
N GLU A 202 1.36 -3.28 -4.33
CA GLU A 202 1.23 -2.47 -3.09
C GLU A 202 0.53 -1.11 -3.23
N ASP A 203 0.38 -0.57 -4.44
CA ASP A 203 -0.40 0.64 -4.75
C ASP A 203 -0.04 1.84 -3.84
N VAL A 204 1.25 2.12 -3.75
CA VAL A 204 1.77 3.24 -2.95
C VAL A 204 1.40 4.53 -3.64
N ARG A 205 0.40 5.23 -3.09
CA ARG A 205 -0.15 6.46 -3.66
C ARG A 205 0.38 7.70 -2.95
N ILE A 206 0.99 8.60 -3.71
CA ILE A 206 1.56 9.84 -3.19
C ILE A 206 0.85 11.03 -3.82
N TYR A 207 0.22 11.85 -3.00
CA TYR A 207 -0.37 13.11 -3.42
C TYR A 207 0.70 14.20 -3.50
N TRP A 208 0.69 14.97 -4.58
CA TRP A 208 1.59 16.11 -4.67
C TRP A 208 1.12 17.22 -3.73
N ASP A 209 2.07 17.79 -2.99
CA ASP A 209 1.94 19.17 -2.53
C ASP A 209 2.25 20.08 -3.71
N VAL A 210 1.21 20.58 -4.37
CA VAL A 210 1.31 21.47 -5.54
C VAL A 210 2.00 22.80 -5.21
N THR A 211 2.08 23.18 -3.94
CA THR A 211 2.82 24.38 -3.49
C THR A 211 4.31 24.22 -3.69
N THR A 212 4.84 23.01 -3.46
CA THR A 212 6.27 22.70 -3.55
C THR A 212 6.66 22.05 -4.87
N SER A 213 5.73 21.30 -5.47
CA SER A 213 5.97 20.55 -6.71
C SER A 213 5.67 21.35 -7.98
N GLY A 214 4.87 22.43 -7.86
CA GLY A 214 4.44 23.24 -8.99
C GLY A 214 3.44 22.51 -9.88
N GLU A 215 3.52 22.75 -11.19
CA GLU A 215 2.66 22.11 -12.19
C GLU A 215 3.04 20.62 -12.36
N THR A 216 2.11 19.72 -12.08
CA THR A 216 2.38 18.28 -11.88
C THR A 216 2.71 17.53 -13.15
N LEU A 217 2.16 17.93 -14.31
CA LEU A 217 2.55 17.34 -15.59
C LEU A 217 4.00 17.69 -15.92
N ARG A 218 4.36 18.96 -15.75
CA ARG A 218 5.74 19.42 -15.95
C ARG A 218 6.70 18.70 -15.01
N TRP A 219 6.35 18.60 -13.73
CA TRP A 219 7.14 17.86 -12.75
C TRP A 219 7.37 16.42 -13.19
N THR A 220 6.31 15.73 -13.64
CA THR A 220 6.36 14.34 -14.10
C THR A 220 7.29 14.19 -15.30
N LEU A 221 7.14 15.05 -16.31
CA LEU A 221 8.00 15.05 -17.49
C LEU A 221 9.46 15.35 -17.13
N ASP A 222 9.71 16.23 -16.17
CA ASP A 222 11.05 16.54 -15.70
C ASP A 222 11.68 15.36 -14.92
N GLN A 223 10.90 14.53 -14.22
CA GLN A 223 11.41 13.28 -13.63
C GLN A 223 11.89 12.30 -14.72
N PHE A 224 11.14 12.18 -15.81
CA PHE A 224 11.52 11.29 -16.91
C PHE A 224 12.78 11.81 -17.62
N LYS A 225 12.86 13.12 -17.89
CA LYS A 225 14.05 13.76 -18.50
C LYS A 225 15.28 13.70 -17.60
N ALA A 226 15.11 13.67 -16.28
CA ALA A 226 16.20 13.50 -15.33
C ALA A 226 16.71 12.05 -15.23
N GLY A 227 16.05 11.08 -15.87
CA GLY A 227 16.42 9.66 -15.83
C GLY A 227 15.97 8.94 -14.55
N ASN A 228 15.00 9.49 -13.80
CA ASN A 228 14.54 8.89 -12.55
C ASN A 228 13.62 7.68 -12.76
N LEU A 229 13.16 7.44 -13.99
CA LEU A 229 12.17 6.42 -14.30
C LEU A 229 12.60 5.01 -13.84
N ARG A 230 13.87 4.64 -14.02
CA ARG A 230 14.41 3.35 -13.56
C ARG A 230 14.29 3.17 -12.05
N SER A 231 14.71 4.17 -11.28
CA SER A 231 14.63 4.15 -9.82
C SER A 231 13.19 4.06 -9.35
N MET A 232 12.27 4.75 -10.06
CA MET A 232 10.85 4.69 -9.75
C MET A 232 10.26 3.30 -10.02
N ILE A 233 10.56 2.68 -11.17
CA ILE A 233 10.13 1.31 -11.49
C ILE A 233 10.70 0.30 -10.48
N SER A 234 11.95 0.46 -10.06
CA SER A 234 12.55 -0.38 -9.03
C SER A 234 11.83 -0.23 -7.69
N ARG A 235 11.47 0.99 -7.29
CA ARG A 235 10.69 1.27 -6.07
C ARG A 235 9.28 0.66 -6.16
N ALA A 236 8.67 0.66 -7.34
CA ALA A 236 7.40 -0.02 -7.61
C ALA A 236 7.47 -1.55 -7.53
N GLY A 237 8.65 -2.13 -7.25
CA GLY A 237 8.84 -3.56 -7.05
C GLY A 237 9.16 -4.34 -8.33
N TYR A 238 9.58 -3.66 -9.39
CA TYR A 238 9.91 -4.29 -10.69
C TYR A 238 11.40 -4.13 -11.07
N PRO A 239 12.36 -4.58 -10.23
CA PRO A 239 13.79 -4.34 -10.46
C PRO A 239 14.30 -4.95 -11.78
N THR A 240 13.78 -6.10 -12.21
CA THR A 240 14.16 -6.71 -13.49
C THR A 240 13.73 -5.86 -14.69
N ILE A 241 12.53 -5.27 -14.64
CA ILE A 241 12.04 -4.35 -15.68
C ILE A 241 12.88 -3.07 -15.65
N ALA A 242 13.13 -2.49 -14.47
CA ALA A 242 13.96 -1.29 -14.31
C ALA A 242 15.38 -1.45 -14.91
N ASN A 243 15.99 -2.62 -14.70
CA ASN A 243 17.32 -2.92 -15.25
C ASN A 243 17.31 -3.01 -16.78
N ALA A 244 16.21 -3.44 -17.38
CA ALA A 244 16.06 -3.63 -18.81
C ALA A 244 15.60 -2.36 -19.57
N VAL A 245 15.23 -1.28 -18.87
CA VAL A 245 14.92 0.02 -19.50
C VAL A 245 16.08 0.44 -20.41
N ASP A 246 15.77 0.91 -21.62
CA ASP A 246 16.74 1.59 -22.49
C ASP A 246 16.62 3.10 -22.25
N GLU A 247 17.54 3.65 -21.46
CA GLU A 247 17.48 5.08 -21.08
C GLU A 247 17.66 5.98 -22.30
N LYS A 248 18.53 5.56 -23.22
CA LYS A 248 18.80 6.36 -24.42
C LYS A 248 17.55 6.45 -25.28
N LEU A 249 16.86 5.33 -25.50
CA LEU A 249 15.61 5.31 -26.24
C LEU A 249 14.50 6.12 -25.56
N VAL A 250 14.37 6.01 -24.22
CA VAL A 250 13.44 6.85 -23.45
C VAL A 250 13.71 8.33 -23.71
N GLN A 251 14.96 8.78 -23.56
CA GLN A 251 15.32 10.19 -23.78
C GLN A 251 15.11 10.65 -25.23
N GLU A 252 15.34 9.78 -26.22
CA GLU A 252 15.05 10.07 -27.63
C GLU A 252 13.53 10.25 -27.89
N LEU A 253 12.68 9.54 -27.15
CA LEU A 253 11.22 9.60 -27.28
C LEU A 253 10.57 10.67 -26.39
N MET A 254 11.27 11.22 -25.40
CA MET A 254 10.72 12.22 -24.48
C MET A 254 10.08 13.44 -25.17
N PRO A 255 10.65 14.02 -26.23
CA PRO A 255 9.99 15.12 -26.95
C PRO A 255 8.61 14.74 -27.50
N LYS A 256 8.42 13.49 -27.95
CA LYS A 256 7.13 12.99 -28.45
C LYS A 256 6.12 12.85 -27.30
N VAL A 257 6.54 12.26 -26.18
CA VAL A 257 5.70 12.10 -24.98
C VAL A 257 5.25 13.47 -24.46
N GLU A 258 6.18 14.39 -24.27
CA GLU A 258 5.90 15.75 -23.78
C GLU A 258 4.96 16.52 -24.71
N ALA A 259 5.23 16.54 -26.02
CA ALA A 259 4.39 17.24 -26.98
C ALA A 259 2.96 16.70 -26.98
N ARG A 260 2.80 15.38 -26.95
CA ARG A 260 1.47 14.76 -26.97
C ARG A 260 0.69 14.98 -25.68
N SER A 261 1.33 14.88 -24.52
CA SER A 261 0.68 15.18 -23.23
C SER A 261 0.18 16.63 -23.17
N LEU A 262 0.99 17.59 -23.62
CA LEU A 262 0.59 19.00 -23.64
C LEU A 262 -0.53 19.29 -24.64
N GLU A 263 -0.53 18.62 -25.79
CA GLU A 263 -1.61 18.69 -26.77
C GLU A 263 -2.93 18.18 -26.18
N LEU A 264 -2.92 17.01 -25.54
CA LEU A 264 -4.10 16.44 -24.88
C LEU A 264 -4.68 17.39 -23.82
N VAL A 265 -3.83 18.01 -23.00
CA VAL A 265 -4.26 19.04 -22.05
C VAL A 265 -4.90 20.23 -22.76
N ALA A 266 -4.28 20.76 -23.81
CA ALA A 266 -4.78 21.92 -24.55
C ALA A 266 -6.13 21.65 -25.26
N LEU A 267 -6.38 20.40 -25.68
CA LEU A 267 -7.64 20.02 -26.32
C LEU A 267 -8.82 19.98 -25.34
N ASN A 268 -8.55 19.75 -24.04
CA ASN A 268 -9.58 19.54 -23.02
C ASN A 268 -9.76 20.75 -22.09
N ASN A 269 -8.73 21.57 -21.85
CA ASN A 269 -8.86 22.84 -21.13
C ASN A 269 -9.54 23.90 -22.02
N LYS A 270 -10.88 23.92 -22.03
CA LYS A 270 -11.71 24.92 -22.74
C LYS A 270 -12.59 25.74 -21.81
#